data_AF-A0A1V0HX67-F1
#
_entry.id   AF-A0A1V0HX67-F1
#
_cell.length_a   1.000
_cell.length_b   1.000
_cell.length_c   1.000
_cell.angle_alpha   90.00
_cell.angle_beta   90.00
_cell.angle_gamma   90.00
#
_symmetry.space_group_name_H-M   'P 1'
#
loop_
_entity.id
_entity.type
_entity.pdbx_description
1 polymer ?
#
loop_
_entity_poly.entity_id
_entity_poly.type
_entity_poly.pdbx_seq_one_letter_code
_entity_poly.pdbx_strand_id
1 'polypeptide(L)' 'MTRLHTITAVSLLGAALLAGCGESYGERALTGGVLGAGVGAATGNDVGTSAAIGAGAGILTK' A
#
# COMPACT_ATOMS: atom_id res chain seq x y z
N MET A 1 8.57 -8.52 -21.17
CA MET A 1 7.98 -9.20 -19.98
C MET A 1 7.76 -8.27 -18.79
N THR A 2 7.96 -6.95 -18.90
CA THR A 2 7.76 -5.97 -17.80
C THR A 2 6.32 -5.50 -17.64
N ARG A 3 5.56 -5.38 -18.74
CA ARG A 3 4.18 -4.86 -18.76
C ARG A 3 3.17 -5.77 -18.07
N LEU A 4 3.39 -7.09 -18.12
CA LEU A 4 2.51 -8.07 -17.49
C LEU A 4 2.56 -7.94 -15.96
N HIS A 5 3.74 -7.77 -15.39
CA HIS A 5 3.94 -7.52 -13.95
C HIS A 5 3.27 -6.22 -13.48
N THR A 6 3.32 -5.15 -14.30
CA THR A 6 2.66 -3.88 -13.97
C THR A 6 1.14 -4.02 -13.93
N ILE A 7 0.55 -4.75 -14.88
CA ILE A 7 -0.91 -4.98 -14.93
C ILE A 7 -1.36 -5.84 -13.75
N THR A 8 -0.60 -6.89 -13.41
CA THR A 8 -0.88 -7.72 -12.24
C THR A 8 -0.76 -6.90 -10.95
N ALA A 9 0.29 -6.07 -10.81
CA ALA A 9 0.47 -5.18 -9.66
C ALA A 9 -0.69 -4.18 -9.51
N VAL A 10 -1.16 -3.58 -10.62
CA VAL A 10 -2.33 -2.68 -10.61
C VAL A 10 -3.61 -3.41 -10.22
N SER A 11 -3.81 -4.65 -10.68
CA SER A 11 -4.99 -5.45 -10.30
C SER A 11 -4.97 -5.86 -8.82
N LEU A 12 -3.79 -6.17 -8.27
CA LEU A 12 -3.58 -6.43 -6.84
C LEU A 12 -3.79 -5.16 -6.00
N LEU A 13 -3.36 -4.01 -6.51
CA LEU A 13 -3.59 -2.71 -5.88
C LEU A 13 -5.08 -2.34 -5.87
N GLY A 14 -5.80 -2.61 -6.95
CA GLY A 14 -7.26 -2.46 -7.04
C GLY A 14 -8.01 -3.40 -6.10
N ALA A 15 -7.57 -4.64 -5.98
CA ALA A 15 -8.14 -5.60 -5.02
C ALA A 15 -7.79 -5.22 -3.55
N ALA A 16 -6.61 -4.67 -3.31
CA ALA A 16 -6.19 -4.16 -2.00
C ALA A 16 -6.90 -2.85 -1.63
N LEU A 17 -7.30 -2.03 -2.60
CA LEU A 17 -8.18 -0.88 -2.39
C LEU A 17 -9.61 -1.33 -2.03
N LEU A 18 -10.12 -2.41 -2.64
CA LEU A 18 -11.39 -3.02 -2.26
C LEU A 18 -11.34 -3.72 -0.89
N ALA A 19 -10.22 -4.38 -0.55
CA ALA A 19 -10.00 -5.01 0.75
C ALA A 19 -9.57 -4.01 1.85
N GLY A 20 -9.02 -2.87 1.45
CA GLY A 20 -8.67 -1.71 2.27
C GLY A 20 -9.87 -0.82 2.61
N CYS A 21 -11.08 -1.27 2.30
CA CYS A 21 -12.32 -0.80 2.93
C CYS A 21 -12.37 -1.24 4.41
N GLY A 22 -11.26 -1.09 5.13
CA GLY A 22 -11.26 -1.16 6.58
C GLY A 22 -12.21 -0.09 7.09
N GLU A 23 -13.28 -0.51 7.73
CA GLU A 23 -14.35 0.34 8.26
C GLU A 23 -13.81 1.38 9.28
N SER A 24 -12.58 1.19 9.76
CA SER A 24 -11.94 1.99 10.80
C SER A 24 -10.55 2.48 10.38
N TYR A 25 -10.21 3.70 10.81
CA TYR A 25 -8.94 4.38 10.52
C TYR A 25 -7.69 3.54 10.86
N GLY A 26 -7.79 2.65 11.85
CA GLY A 26 -6.70 1.77 12.26
C GLY A 26 -6.32 0.73 11.19
N GLU A 27 -7.30 0.04 10.61
CA GLU A 27 -7.07 -0.97 9.56
C GLU A 27 -6.46 -0.31 8.31
N ARG A 28 -6.87 0.92 8.01
CA ARG A 28 -6.35 1.72 6.89
C ARG A 28 -4.92 2.17 7.11
N ALA A 29 -4.59 2.59 8.34
CA ALA A 29 -3.21 2.89 8.71
C ALA A 29 -2.33 1.64 8.62
N LEU A 30 -2.84 0.49 9.05
CA LEU A 30 -2.09 -0.76 9.08
C LEU A 30 -1.86 -1.30 7.67
N THR A 31 -2.91 -1.37 6.85
CA THR A 31 -2.83 -1.82 5.45
C THR A 31 -2.00 -0.86 4.60
N GLY A 32 -2.23 0.44 4.71
CA GLY A 32 -1.42 1.46 4.05
C GLY A 32 0.05 1.39 4.46
N GLY A 33 0.33 1.14 5.75
CA GLY A 33 1.69 1.01 6.26
C GLY A 33 2.41 -0.24 5.77
N VAL A 34 1.72 -1.37 5.73
CA VAL A 34 2.26 -2.63 5.19
C VAL A 34 2.52 -2.50 3.69
N LEU A 35 1.60 -1.89 2.93
CA LEU A 35 1.79 -1.61 1.50
C LEU A 35 2.96 -0.64 1.28
N GLY A 36 3.03 0.44 2.06
CA GLY A 36 4.13 1.41 2.01
C GLY A 36 5.48 0.79 2.36
N ALA A 37 5.53 -0.09 3.36
CA ALA A 37 6.73 -0.85 3.70
C ALA A 37 7.16 -1.76 2.55
N GLY A 38 6.20 -2.49 1.94
CA GLY A 38 6.45 -3.38 0.81
C GLY A 38 6.96 -2.64 -0.43
N VAL A 39 6.39 -1.47 -0.74
CA VAL A 39 6.86 -0.61 -1.83
C VAL A 39 8.23 -0.02 -1.52
N GLY A 40 8.48 0.43 -0.29
CA GLY A 40 9.80 0.90 0.15
C GLY A 40 10.88 -0.16 -0.01
N ALA A 41 10.61 -1.38 0.44
CA ALA A 41 11.50 -2.53 0.30
C ALA A 41 11.75 -2.88 -1.19
N ALA A 42 10.70 -2.84 -2.01
CA ALA A 42 10.80 -3.13 -3.44
C ALA A 42 11.54 -2.05 -4.25
N THR A 43 11.56 -0.80 -3.77
CA THR A 43 12.19 0.34 -4.45
C THR A 43 13.58 0.68 -3.90
N GLY A 44 14.05 -0.04 -2.87
CA GLY A 44 15.34 0.23 -2.21
C GLY A 44 15.31 1.49 -1.33
N ASN A 45 14.13 1.96 -0.95
CA ASN A 45 13.94 3.12 -0.08
C ASN A 45 13.80 2.70 1.39
N ASP A 46 13.99 3.62 2.33
CA ASP A 46 13.83 3.37 3.77
C ASP A 46 12.44 2.81 4.10
N VAL A 47 12.40 1.53 4.49
CA VAL A 47 11.16 0.79 4.75
C VAL A 47 10.34 1.45 5.84
N GLY A 48 10.98 1.97 6.90
CA GLY A 48 10.30 2.65 8.01
C GLY A 48 9.60 3.94 7.59
N THR A 49 10.28 4.79 6.80
CA THR A 49 9.68 6.01 6.24
C THR A 49 8.55 5.67 5.27
N SER A 50 8.77 4.69 4.41
CA SER A 50 7.79 4.26 3.41
C SER A 50 6.53 3.68 4.07
N ALA A 51 6.70 2.94 5.17
CA ALA A 51 5.61 2.43 6.00
C ALA A 51 4.86 3.57 6.71
N ALA A 52 5.56 4.54 7.29
CA ALA A 52 4.91 5.69 7.94
C ALA A 52 4.11 6.53 6.94
N ILE A 53 4.66 6.76 5.76
CA ILE A 53 3.97 7.49 4.68
C ILE A 53 2.79 6.69 4.16
N GLY A 54 2.95 5.39 3.94
CA GLY A 54 1.85 4.50 3.52
C GLY A 54 0.73 4.44 4.56
N ALA A 55 1.07 4.37 5.85
CA ALA A 55 0.11 4.37 6.94
C ALA A 55 -0.64 5.70 7.02
N GLY A 56 0.09 6.83 6.97
CA GLY A 56 -0.51 8.15 6.94
C GLY A 56 -1.45 8.34 5.73
N ALA A 57 -0.97 7.98 4.53
CA ALA A 57 -1.76 8.04 3.30
C ALA A 57 -3.02 7.17 3.36
N GLY A 58 -2.93 5.98 3.98
CA GLY A 58 -4.08 5.09 4.21
C GLY A 58 -5.15 5.71 5.10
N ILE A 59 -4.76 6.42 6.16
CA ILE A 59 -5.71 7.14 7.04
C ILE A 59 -6.43 8.27 6.27
N LEU A 60 -5.73 8.90 5.32
CA LEU A 60 -6.21 10.07 4.56
C LEU A 60 -7.06 9.73 3.33
N THR A 61 -7.00 8.49 2.82
CA THR A 61 -7.77 8.08 1.65
C THR A 61 -9.14 7.59 2.10
N LYS A 62 -10.20 8.35 1.78
CA LYS A 62 -11.60 8.05 2.12
C LYS A 62 -12.17 6.96 1.23
#